data_AF-A0A015M396-F1
#
_entry.id   AF-A0A015M396-F1
#
_cell.length_a   1.000
_cell.length_b   1.000
_cell.length_c   1.000
_cell.angle_alpha   90.00
_cell.angle_beta   90.00
_cell.angle_gamma   90.00
#
_symmetry.space_group_name_H-M   'P 1'
#
loop_
_entity.id
_entity.type
_entity.pdbx_description
1 polymer ?
#
loop_
_entity_poly.entity_id
_entity_poly.type
_entity_poly.pdbx_seq_one_letter_code
_entity_poly.pdbx_strand_id
1 'polypeptide(L)'
;MANMEPAIRIRIGFCGYRDHCDGSNRLQIFDFTNSPENFKNSLSGVSASGGGDTPEDVLGGLDAAVSRMTWRNDIRVLLHIGDCPPHGRRFTYTDDNYPDGDPNGLTAEGVLGEMQSAKISYFFGEITGLTKTMISEFKNIIGEFNVFDFRSTPDTEGLVEKFFDATCSAINTAITLRE
;
A
#
# COMPACT_ATOMS: atom_id res chain seq x y z
N MET A 1 10.32 36.02 -13.14
CA MET A 1 9.42 35.63 -12.04
C MET A 1 10.19 34.66 -11.19
N ALA A 2 10.36 34.93 -9.89
CA ALA A 2 11.05 33.99 -9.01
C ALA A 2 10.17 32.74 -8.88
N ASN A 3 10.69 31.59 -9.31
CA ASN A 3 10.10 30.30 -8.97
C ASN A 3 10.16 30.18 -7.44
N MET A 4 9.03 30.40 -6.76
CA MET A 4 8.90 30.01 -5.37
C MET A 4 9.06 28.49 -5.34
N GLU A 5 10.16 28.02 -4.76
CA GLU A 5 10.27 26.63 -4.36
C GLU A 5 9.06 26.32 -3.46
N PRO A 6 8.28 25.27 -3.74
CA PRO A 6 7.14 24.93 -2.91
C PRO A 6 7.61 24.67 -1.48
N ALA A 7 6.85 25.17 -0.50
CA ALA A 7 7.16 25.01 0.91
C ALA A 7 7.21 23.53 1.36
N ILE A 8 6.57 22.64 0.57
CA ILE A 8 6.55 21.19 0.79
C ILE A 8 7.18 20.50 -0.42
N ARG A 9 8.22 19.69 -0.16
CA ARG A 9 8.84 18.83 -1.16
C ARG A 9 8.26 17.42 -1.08
N ILE A 10 7.40 17.10 -2.03
CA ILE A 10 6.78 15.78 -2.13
C ILE A 10 7.70 14.86 -2.94
N ARG A 11 7.88 13.63 -2.45
CA ARG A 11 8.47 12.52 -3.20
C ARG A 11 7.43 11.41 -3.29
N ILE A 12 7.24 10.85 -4.49
CA ILE A 12 6.23 9.82 -4.75
C ILE A 12 6.95 8.60 -5.33
N GLY A 13 6.59 7.42 -4.84
CA GLY A 13 7.08 6.13 -5.32
C GLY A 13 5.93 5.13 -5.39
N PHE A 14 6.19 3.96 -5.96
CA PHE A 14 5.20 2.91 -6.15
C PHE A 14 5.82 1.54 -5.87
N CYS A 15 5.09 0.68 -5.16
CA CYS A 15 5.43 -0.71 -4.95
C CYS A 15 4.19 -1.55 -5.27
N GLY A 16 4.19 -2.21 -6.42
CA GLY A 16 3.16 -3.16 -6.82
C GLY A 16 3.54 -4.58 -6.42
N TYR A 17 2.57 -5.36 -5.98
CA TYR A 17 2.72 -6.77 -5.64
C TYR A 17 1.63 -7.60 -6.35
N ARG A 18 1.85 -8.90 -6.50
CA ARG A 18 0.90 -9.92 -6.98
C ARG A 18 0.93 -11.14 -6.04
N ASP A 19 0.97 -12.36 -6.57
CA ASP A 19 1.06 -13.60 -5.82
C ASP A 19 2.49 -14.19 -5.93
N HIS A 20 2.83 -15.11 -5.03
CA HIS A 20 4.08 -15.85 -4.98
C HIS A 20 4.39 -16.61 -6.27
N CYS A 21 3.39 -17.05 -7.03
CA CYS A 21 3.60 -17.77 -8.29
C CYS A 21 4.00 -16.88 -9.48
N ASP A 22 3.97 -15.54 -9.34
CA ASP A 22 4.24 -14.61 -10.44
C ASP A 22 5.72 -14.36 -10.74
N GLY A 23 6.62 -15.14 -10.14
CA GLY A 23 8.06 -15.12 -10.44
C GLY A 23 8.67 -13.72 -10.34
N SER A 24 9.33 -13.25 -11.40
CA SER A 24 9.95 -11.91 -11.44
C SER A 24 8.95 -10.76 -11.48
N ASN A 25 7.69 -11.01 -11.84
CA ASN A 25 6.65 -9.99 -11.89
C ASN A 25 5.97 -9.78 -10.54
N ARG A 26 6.14 -10.73 -9.60
CA ARG A 26 5.60 -10.70 -8.23
C ARG A 26 5.73 -9.34 -7.56
N LEU A 27 6.89 -8.67 -7.67
CA LEU A 27 7.12 -7.33 -7.13
C LEU A 27 7.58 -6.35 -8.21
N GLN A 28 7.02 -5.13 -8.21
CA GLN A 28 7.40 -4.06 -9.13
C GLN A 28 7.60 -2.76 -8.35
N ILE A 29 8.85 -2.30 -8.25
CA ILE A 29 9.23 -1.17 -7.40
C ILE A 29 9.73 -0.01 -8.27
N PHE A 30 9.12 1.15 -8.09
CA PHE A 30 9.60 2.43 -8.57
C PHE A 30 9.90 3.32 -7.36
N ASP A 31 11.18 3.58 -7.12
CA ASP A 31 11.61 4.36 -5.97
C ASP A 31 11.16 5.83 -6.06
N PHE A 32 11.20 6.50 -4.92
CA PHE A 32 10.73 7.86 -4.72
C PHE A 32 11.42 8.90 -5.63
N THR A 33 10.62 9.57 -6.45
CA THR A 33 11.00 10.71 -7.29
C THR A 33 10.28 11.99 -6.87
N ASN A 34 10.89 13.15 -7.10
CA ASN A 34 10.25 14.46 -6.96
C ASN A 34 9.72 15.01 -8.30
N SER A 35 9.83 14.23 -9.39
CA SER A 35 9.32 14.56 -10.72
C SER A 35 8.00 13.82 -10.97
N PRO A 36 6.85 14.54 -11.02
CA PRO A 36 5.56 13.95 -11.36
C PRO A 36 5.56 13.28 -12.74
N GLU A 37 6.27 13.85 -13.71
CA GLU A 37 6.39 13.27 -15.06
C GLU A 37 7.14 11.93 -15.04
N ASN A 38 8.23 11.82 -14.27
CA ASN A 38 8.95 10.55 -14.15
C ASN A 38 8.09 9.48 -13.48
N PHE A 39 7.32 9.87 -12.45
CA PHE A 39 6.40 8.98 -11.76
C PHE A 39 5.30 8.49 -12.70
N LYS A 40 4.66 9.41 -13.43
CA LYS A 40 3.63 9.10 -14.43
C LYS A 40 4.14 8.16 -15.52
N ASN A 41 5.34 8.41 -16.05
CA ASN A 41 5.95 7.55 -17.06
C ASN A 41 6.23 6.15 -16.52
N SER A 42 6.72 6.03 -15.29
CA SER A 42 6.96 4.74 -14.63
C SER A 42 5.64 3.96 -14.44
N LEU A 43 4.59 4.64 -14.00
CA LEU A 43 3.27 4.03 -13.80
C LEU A 43 2.55 3.67 -15.11
N SER A 44 2.83 4.35 -16.22
CA SER A 44 2.12 4.10 -17.49
C SER A 44 2.27 2.68 -18.03
N GLY A 45 3.32 1.97 -17.61
CA GLY A 45 3.55 0.56 -17.95
C GLY A 45 3.03 -0.44 -16.92
N VAL A 46 2.41 0.00 -15.82
CA VAL A 46 1.87 -0.88 -14.79
C VAL A 46 0.50 -1.38 -15.21
N SER A 47 0.33 -2.70 -15.23
CA SER A 47 -0.97 -3.35 -15.40
C SER A 47 -1.26 -4.30 -14.24
N ALA A 48 -2.54 -4.35 -13.85
CA ALA A 48 -3.06 -5.44 -13.04
C ALA A 48 -3.01 -6.73 -13.87
N SER A 49 -2.24 -7.69 -13.39
CA SER A 49 -2.00 -8.99 -14.04
C SER A 49 -1.36 -9.91 -13.02
N GLY A 50 -1.34 -11.22 -13.29
CA GLY A 50 -0.83 -12.23 -12.36
C GLY A 50 -1.89 -12.70 -11.37
N GLY A 51 -1.43 -13.08 -10.19
CA GLY A 51 -2.23 -13.69 -9.13
C GLY A 51 -2.00 -15.20 -9.08
N GLY A 52 -2.89 -15.90 -8.38
CA GLY A 52 -2.93 -17.34 -8.34
C GLY A 52 -4.26 -17.80 -7.77
N ASP A 53 -4.32 -17.81 -6.45
CA ASP A 53 -5.54 -17.98 -5.67
C ASP A 53 -6.14 -16.61 -5.27
N THR A 54 -7.08 -16.59 -4.32
CA THR A 54 -7.75 -15.32 -3.94
C THR A 54 -6.87 -14.41 -3.09
N PRO A 55 -6.15 -14.89 -2.05
CA PRO A 55 -5.18 -14.07 -1.34
C PRO A 55 -3.94 -13.79 -2.19
N GLU A 56 -3.22 -12.73 -1.83
CA GLU A 56 -2.07 -12.23 -2.59
C GLU A 56 -0.84 -12.09 -1.67
N ASP A 57 0.33 -11.82 -2.23
CA ASP A 57 1.57 -11.52 -1.50
C ASP A 57 1.57 -10.08 -0.91
N VAL A 58 0.53 -9.76 -0.15
CA VAL A 58 0.38 -8.46 0.52
C VAL A 58 1.56 -8.20 1.48
N LEU A 59 1.99 -9.23 2.23
CA LEU A 59 3.11 -9.06 3.17
C LEU A 59 4.44 -8.84 2.47
N GLY A 60 4.74 -9.53 1.37
CA GLY A 60 5.93 -9.25 0.57
C GLY A 60 5.89 -7.90 -0.13
N GLY A 61 4.70 -7.45 -0.56
CA GLY A 61 4.50 -6.10 -1.07
C GLY A 61 4.78 -5.01 -0.03
N LEU A 62 4.26 -5.16 1.18
CA LEU A 62 4.49 -4.24 2.29
C LEU A 62 5.95 -4.28 2.79
N ASP A 63 6.54 -5.46 2.91
CA ASP A 63 7.97 -5.62 3.23
C ASP A 63 8.82 -4.86 2.22
N ALA A 64 8.59 -5.07 0.92
CA ALA A 64 9.33 -4.39 -0.13
C ALA A 64 9.14 -2.86 -0.09
N ALA A 65 7.92 -2.38 0.17
CA ALA A 65 7.64 -0.95 0.30
C ALA A 65 8.38 -0.34 1.50
N VAL A 66 8.51 -1.06 2.61
CA VAL A 66 9.17 -0.59 3.85
C VAL A 66 10.70 -0.69 3.75
N SER A 67 11.22 -1.83 3.28
CA SER A 67 12.65 -2.16 3.37
C SER A 67 13.46 -1.80 2.13
N ARG A 68 12.82 -1.70 0.94
CA ARG A 68 13.53 -1.49 -0.34
C ARG A 68 13.34 -0.10 -0.94
N MET A 69 12.34 0.65 -0.52
CA MET A 69 12.13 2.04 -0.98
C MET A 69 12.92 3.05 -0.14
N THR A 70 13.39 4.12 -0.76
CA THR A 70 14.30 5.08 -0.13
C THR A 70 13.56 6.18 0.62
N TRP A 71 12.98 5.82 1.77
CA TRP A 71 12.35 6.74 2.72
C TRP A 71 13.38 7.71 3.33
N ARG A 72 13.26 9.02 3.04
CA ARG A 72 14.20 10.05 3.57
C ARG A 72 13.53 11.20 4.30
N ASN A 73 12.24 11.46 4.03
CA ASN A 73 11.54 12.57 4.64
C ASN A 73 11.05 12.18 6.05
N ASP A 74 10.82 13.18 6.89
CA ASP A 74 10.28 12.96 8.24
C ASP A 74 8.84 12.47 8.20
N ILE A 75 8.03 13.01 7.28
CA ILE A 75 6.65 12.58 7.04
C ILE A 75 6.66 11.49 5.98
N ARG A 76 6.12 10.32 6.32
CA ARG A 76 6.14 9.10 5.52
C ARG A 76 4.74 8.51 5.49
N VAL A 77 4.16 8.46 4.31
CA VAL A 77 2.77 7.99 4.10
C VAL A 77 2.82 6.79 3.19
N LEU A 78 2.28 5.67 3.64
CA LEU A 78 2.02 4.49 2.83
C LEU A 78 0.51 4.35 2.67
N LEU A 79 0.02 4.71 1.48
CA LEU A 79 -1.35 4.46 1.06
C LEU A 79 -1.38 3.12 0.32
N HIS A 80 -1.79 2.07 1.02
CA HIS A 80 -1.92 0.72 0.48
C HIS A 80 -3.32 0.57 -0.09
N ILE A 81 -3.45 0.17 -1.36
CA ILE A 81 -4.74 -0.03 -2.02
C ILE A 81 -4.77 -1.47 -2.54
N GLY A 82 -5.82 -2.21 -2.18
CA GLY A 82 -5.96 -3.61 -2.57
C GLY A 82 -7.39 -4.12 -2.44
N ASP A 83 -7.66 -5.20 -3.15
CA ASP A 83 -8.95 -5.92 -3.19
C ASP A 83 -8.92 -7.24 -2.43
N CYS A 84 -7.74 -7.84 -2.22
CA CYS A 84 -7.58 -9.16 -1.59
C CYS A 84 -6.67 -9.14 -0.34
N PRO A 85 -6.88 -10.06 0.62
CA PRO A 85 -6.07 -10.18 1.84
C PRO A 85 -4.71 -10.87 1.59
N PRO A 86 -3.75 -10.84 2.54
CA PRO A 86 -2.57 -11.71 2.53
C PRO A 86 -2.95 -13.19 2.66
N HIS A 87 -2.08 -14.06 2.19
CA HIS A 87 -2.12 -15.49 2.51
C HIS A 87 -2.11 -15.77 4.02
N GLY A 88 -2.77 -16.86 4.39
CA GLY A 88 -2.89 -17.38 5.75
C GLY A 88 -4.34 -17.37 6.26
N ARG A 89 -4.78 -18.48 6.85
CA ARG A 89 -6.14 -18.69 7.41
C ARG A 89 -6.57 -17.63 8.44
N ARG A 90 -5.61 -16.91 9.02
CA ARG A 90 -5.88 -15.81 9.94
C ARG A 90 -6.54 -14.61 9.25
N PHE A 91 -6.24 -14.39 7.98
CA PHE A 91 -6.66 -13.18 7.25
C PHE A 91 -7.84 -13.42 6.31
N THR A 92 -8.19 -14.67 6.03
CA THR A 92 -9.22 -15.02 5.04
C THR A 92 -9.80 -16.42 5.26
N TYR A 93 -10.99 -16.63 4.69
CA TYR A 93 -11.66 -17.93 4.61
C TYR A 93 -11.84 -18.41 3.16
N THR A 94 -11.22 -17.71 2.21
CA THR A 94 -11.23 -18.05 0.78
C THR A 94 -10.29 -19.21 0.49
N ASP A 95 -10.36 -19.76 -0.73
CA ASP A 95 -9.37 -20.73 -1.21
C ASP A 95 -7.97 -20.08 -1.19
N ASP A 96 -7.03 -20.75 -0.53
CA ASP A 96 -5.69 -20.25 -0.24
C ASP A 96 -4.64 -21.35 -0.47
N ASN A 97 -3.69 -21.11 -1.39
CA ASN A 97 -2.59 -22.03 -1.70
C ASN A 97 -1.49 -22.00 -0.63
N TYR A 98 -1.45 -20.97 0.20
CA TYR A 98 -0.50 -20.80 1.31
C TYR A 98 -1.24 -20.57 2.64
N PRO A 99 -2.07 -21.53 3.07
CA PRO A 99 -2.99 -21.30 4.18
C PRO A 99 -2.30 -21.27 5.56
N ASP A 100 -1.02 -21.62 5.62
CA ASP A 100 -0.17 -21.51 6.81
C ASP A 100 0.60 -20.17 6.88
N GLY A 101 0.40 -19.27 5.90
CA GLY A 101 1.00 -17.93 5.83
C GLY A 101 2.02 -17.78 4.70
N ASP A 102 2.72 -16.64 4.69
CA ASP A 102 3.73 -16.32 3.66
C ASP A 102 4.83 -17.43 3.58
N PRO A 103 5.10 -17.99 2.38
CA PRO A 103 6.06 -19.07 2.19
C PRO A 103 7.53 -18.65 2.37
N ASN A 104 7.84 -17.35 2.45
CA ASN A 104 9.17 -16.82 2.73
C ASN A 104 9.37 -16.53 4.24
N GLY A 105 8.37 -16.80 5.07
CA GLY A 105 8.43 -16.62 6.52
C GLY A 105 8.13 -15.19 6.99
N LEU A 106 7.60 -14.32 6.14
CA LEU A 106 7.13 -13.00 6.58
C LEU A 106 5.92 -13.15 7.50
N THR A 107 5.88 -12.35 8.57
CA THR A 107 4.74 -12.27 9.47
C THR A 107 4.15 -10.86 9.43
N ALA A 108 2.84 -10.73 9.64
CA ALA A 108 2.21 -9.42 9.72
C ALA A 108 2.79 -8.60 10.89
N GLU A 109 3.07 -9.23 12.02
CA GLU A 109 3.74 -8.59 13.16
C GLU A 109 5.12 -8.04 12.80
N GLY A 110 5.93 -8.81 12.05
CA GLY A 110 7.26 -8.38 11.63
C GLY A 110 7.17 -7.20 10.66
N VAL A 111 6.45 -7.38 9.56
CA VAL A 111 6.37 -6.37 8.48
C VAL A 111 5.72 -5.08 8.98
N LEU A 112 4.58 -5.18 9.69
CA LEU A 112 3.88 -3.99 10.18
C LEU A 112 4.61 -3.34 11.36
N GLY A 113 5.31 -4.13 12.18
CA GLY A 113 6.16 -3.61 13.26
C GLY A 113 7.39 -2.85 12.74
N GLU A 114 8.01 -3.34 11.66
CA GLU A 114 9.09 -2.63 10.96
C GLU A 114 8.57 -1.33 10.34
N MET A 115 7.39 -1.35 9.73
CA MET A 115 6.74 -0.15 9.21
C MET A 115 6.52 0.92 10.29
N GLN A 116 6.00 0.54 11.47
CA GLN A 116 5.84 1.45 12.60
C GLN A 116 7.18 1.97 13.13
N SER A 117 8.19 1.10 13.23
CA SER A 117 9.54 1.46 13.68
C SER A 117 10.21 2.45 12.71
N ALA A 118 9.94 2.31 11.42
CA ALA A 118 10.33 3.26 10.37
C ALA A 118 9.48 4.54 10.37
N LYS A 119 8.52 4.69 11.30
CA LYS A 119 7.60 5.83 11.44
C LYS A 119 6.85 6.14 10.13
N ILE A 120 6.44 5.09 9.43
CA ILE A 120 5.60 5.17 8.23
C ILE A 120 4.14 5.10 8.67
N SER A 121 3.37 6.14 8.36
CA SER A 121 1.94 6.18 8.62
C SER A 121 1.21 5.35 7.55
N TYR A 122 0.52 4.31 8.00
CA TYR A 122 -0.21 3.38 7.14
C TYR A 122 -1.67 3.80 6.96
N PHE A 123 -2.15 3.71 5.72
CA PHE A 123 -3.51 3.98 5.32
C PHE A 123 -3.95 2.90 4.34
N PHE A 124 -5.21 2.48 4.39
CA PHE A 124 -5.72 1.44 3.52
C PHE A 124 -6.87 1.93 2.63
N GLY A 125 -6.80 1.67 1.33
CA GLY A 125 -7.89 1.85 0.38
C GLY A 125 -8.54 0.51 0.07
N GLU A 126 -9.77 0.30 0.55
CA GLU A 126 -10.53 -0.93 0.37
C GLU A 126 -11.25 -0.93 -0.98
N ILE A 127 -10.85 -1.83 -1.90
CA ILE A 127 -11.54 -2.01 -3.20
C ILE A 127 -12.69 -3.02 -3.08
N THR A 128 -12.55 -4.05 -2.24
CA THR A 128 -13.60 -5.06 -2.00
C THR A 128 -13.72 -5.43 -0.52
N GLY A 129 -14.83 -6.08 -0.14
CA GLY A 129 -15.02 -6.54 1.24
C GLY A 129 -14.17 -7.75 1.65
N LEU A 130 -13.38 -8.34 0.75
CA LEU A 130 -12.53 -9.51 1.06
C LEU A 130 -11.43 -9.17 2.06
N THR A 131 -11.03 -7.89 2.12
CA THR A 131 -9.98 -7.41 3.02
C THR A 131 -10.46 -7.12 4.45
N LYS A 132 -11.74 -7.35 4.77
CA LYS A 132 -12.30 -6.99 6.09
C LYS A 132 -11.58 -7.67 7.26
N THR A 133 -11.27 -8.96 7.11
CA THR A 133 -10.55 -9.72 8.15
C THR A 133 -9.10 -9.24 8.25
N MET A 134 -8.41 -9.04 7.11
CA MET A 134 -7.08 -8.41 7.08
C MET A 134 -7.04 -7.08 7.82
N ILE A 135 -7.98 -6.17 7.54
CA ILE A 135 -8.06 -4.86 8.19
C ILE A 135 -8.17 -5.02 9.71
N SER A 136 -9.05 -5.93 10.16
CA SER A 136 -9.26 -6.19 11.60
C SER A 136 -7.99 -6.72 12.26
N GLU A 137 -7.31 -7.67 11.62
CA GLU A 137 -6.05 -8.24 12.12
C GLU A 137 -4.91 -7.21 12.12
N PHE A 138 -4.80 -6.40 11.08
CA PHE A 138 -3.79 -5.35 11.04
C PHE A 138 -4.03 -4.31 12.14
N LYS A 139 -5.28 -3.94 12.41
CA LYS A 139 -5.62 -3.04 13.53
C LYS A 139 -5.25 -3.63 14.88
N ASN A 140 -5.41 -4.94 15.07
CA ASN A 140 -4.97 -5.62 16.28
C ASN A 140 -3.45 -5.57 16.47
N ILE A 141 -2.67 -5.51 15.39
CA ILE A 141 -1.19 -5.49 15.43
C ILE A 141 -0.66 -4.06 15.62
N ILE A 142 -1.12 -3.10 14.81
CA ILE A 142 -0.54 -1.74 14.74
C ILE A 142 -1.47 -0.64 15.27
N GLY A 143 -2.63 -0.99 15.81
CA GLY A 143 -3.64 -0.03 16.26
C GLY A 143 -4.47 0.53 15.11
N GLU A 144 -5.28 1.54 15.43
CA GLU A 144 -6.19 2.15 14.46
C GLU A 144 -5.45 2.86 13.32
N PHE A 145 -5.95 2.65 12.10
CA PHE A 145 -5.56 3.38 10.90
C PHE A 145 -6.79 3.68 10.05
N ASN A 146 -6.69 4.71 9.21
CA ASN A 146 -7.81 5.13 8.37
C ASN A 146 -7.97 4.14 7.20
N VAL A 147 -9.24 3.80 6.94
CA VAL A 147 -9.66 2.99 5.79
C VAL A 147 -10.51 3.86 4.89
N PHE A 148 -10.14 3.97 3.62
CA PHE A 148 -10.86 4.70 2.59
C PHE A 148 -11.65 3.74 1.71
N ASP A 149 -12.92 4.06 1.45
CA ASP A 149 -13.84 3.20 0.71
C ASP A 149 -13.77 3.48 -0.81
N PHE A 150 -13.09 2.61 -1.53
CA PHE A 150 -13.02 2.64 -3.00
C PHE A 150 -14.08 1.76 -3.67
N ARG A 151 -14.94 1.10 -2.90
CA ARG A 151 -16.00 0.23 -3.42
C ARG A 151 -17.02 1.04 -4.23
N SER A 152 -17.64 0.38 -5.20
CA SER A 152 -18.85 0.85 -5.90
C SER A 152 -18.73 2.27 -6.46
N THR A 153 -17.59 2.59 -7.09
CA THR A 153 -17.40 3.88 -7.75
C THR A 153 -17.92 3.79 -9.19
N PRO A 154 -18.92 4.61 -9.59
CA PRO A 154 -19.70 4.35 -10.80
C PRO A 154 -18.93 4.64 -12.09
N ASP A 155 -17.91 5.49 -12.02
CA ASP A 155 -17.08 5.89 -13.16
C ASP A 155 -15.65 6.25 -12.71
N THR A 156 -14.79 6.53 -13.70
CA THR A 156 -13.39 6.88 -13.50
C THR A 156 -13.22 8.21 -12.77
N GLU A 157 -14.14 9.17 -12.97
CA GLU A 157 -14.03 10.51 -12.37
C GLU A 157 -14.23 10.45 -10.85
N GLY A 158 -15.27 9.74 -10.39
CA GLY A 158 -15.48 9.50 -8.98
C GLY A 158 -14.35 8.71 -8.31
N LEU A 159 -13.67 7.82 -9.06
CA LEU A 159 -12.54 7.07 -8.53
C LEU A 159 -11.33 7.98 -8.33
N VAL A 160 -11.08 8.88 -9.27
CA VAL A 160 -10.03 9.90 -9.17
C VAL A 160 -10.31 10.83 -7.99
N GLU A 161 -11.55 11.27 -7.81
CA GLU A 161 -11.95 12.12 -6.68
C GLU A 161 -11.69 11.43 -5.34
N LYS A 162 -12.19 10.20 -5.15
CA LYS A 162 -11.93 9.41 -3.94
C LYS A 162 -10.44 9.21 -3.67
N PHE A 163 -9.65 8.95 -4.71
CA PHE A 163 -8.22 8.72 -4.57
C PHE A 163 -7.49 10.01 -4.17
N PHE A 164 -7.89 11.13 -4.77
CA PHE A 164 -7.38 12.44 -4.44
C PHE A 164 -7.68 12.81 -2.97
N ASP A 165 -8.92 12.60 -2.54
CA ASP A 165 -9.35 12.87 -1.16
C ASP A 165 -8.64 11.98 -0.14
N ALA A 166 -8.52 10.68 -0.43
CA ALA A 166 -7.79 9.73 0.40
C ALA A 166 -6.32 10.14 0.55
N THR A 167 -5.68 10.54 -0.56
CA THR A 167 -4.27 10.99 -0.56
C THR A 167 -4.10 12.27 0.25
N CYS A 168 -4.97 13.27 0.04
CA CYS A 168 -4.94 14.52 0.81
C CYS A 168 -5.18 14.28 2.31
N SER A 169 -6.16 13.44 2.65
CA SER A 169 -6.45 13.05 4.02
C SER A 169 -5.25 12.37 4.67
N ALA A 170 -4.66 11.38 4.00
CA ALA A 170 -3.50 10.65 4.52
C ALA A 170 -2.29 11.57 4.80
N ILE A 171 -1.99 12.49 3.88
CA ILE A 171 -0.91 13.47 4.04
C ILE A 171 -1.19 14.42 5.21
N ASN A 172 -2.39 14.99 5.28
CA ASN A 172 -2.76 15.92 6.35
C ASN A 172 -2.74 15.23 7.71
N THR A 173 -3.29 14.03 7.83
CA THR A 173 -3.24 13.25 9.07
C THR A 173 -1.81 12.95 9.50
N ALA A 174 -0.93 12.56 8.57
CA ALA A 174 0.47 12.28 8.89
C ALA A 174 1.26 13.54 9.32
N ILE A 175 0.90 14.72 8.81
CA ILE A 175 1.44 16.00 9.27
C ILE A 175 0.97 16.30 10.70
N THR A 176 -0.34 16.21 10.97
CA THR A 176 -0.91 16.57 12.28
C THR A 176 -0.46 15.62 13.40
N LEU A 177 -0.28 14.32 13.13
CA LEU A 177 0.18 13.36 14.14
C LEU A 177 1.64 13.56 14.60
N ARG A 178 2.39 14.45 13.94
CA ARG A 178 3.79 14.78 14.27
C ARG A 178 3.93 16.06 15.10
N GLU A 179 2.86 16.84 15.25
CA GLU A 179 2.78 18.02 16.15
C GLU A 179 2.39 17.59 17.57
#